data_AF-A0A3B0Y280-F1
#
_entry.id   AF-A0A3B0Y280-F1
#
_cell.length_a   1.000
_cell.length_b   1.000
_cell.length_c   1.000
_cell.angle_alpha   90.00
_cell.angle_beta   90.00
_cell.angle_gamma   90.00
#
_symmetry.space_group_name_H-M   'P 1'
#
loop_
_entity.id
_entity.type
_entity.pdbx_description
1 polymer ?
#
loop_
_entity_poly.entity_id
_entity_poly.type
_entity_poly.pdbx_seq_one_letter_code
_entity_poly.pdbx_strand_id
1 'polypeptide(L)'
;MINEIEKYTYRVMWSEEDEEFIGLCAEFPGLSWLASTSAKALKGIQAVVKECTADMSKNKEEIPSAISARNFSGKFMVRVPPEVHRHLAVEAAESGVSLNRIASVKLAH
;
A
#
# COMPACT_ATOMS: atom_id res chain seq x y z
N MET A 1 -14.65 -16.08 12.09
CA MET A 1 -13.23 -16.02 11.70
C MET A 1 -13.17 -15.16 10.46
N ILE A 2 -12.53 -14.00 10.48
CA ILE A 2 -12.47 -13.08 9.33
C ILE A 2 -11.55 -13.72 8.28
N ASN A 3 -11.99 -13.77 7.03
CA ASN A 3 -11.21 -14.38 5.94
C ASN A 3 -9.95 -13.54 5.66
N GLU A 4 -8.83 -14.15 5.28
CA GLU A 4 -7.56 -13.43 5.02
C GLU A 4 -7.72 -12.36 3.93
N ILE A 5 -8.58 -12.63 2.95
CA ILE A 5 -8.91 -11.73 1.84
C ILE A 5 -9.61 -10.45 2.34
N GLU A 6 -10.43 -10.55 3.39
CA GLU A 6 -11.13 -9.38 3.95
C GLU A 6 -10.18 -8.42 4.68
N LYS A 7 -8.96 -8.87 5.00
CA LYS A 7 -7.93 -8.05 5.64
C LYS A 7 -7.07 -7.29 4.62
N TYR A 8 -7.24 -7.56 3.33
CA TYR A 8 -6.53 -6.84 2.28
C TYR A 8 -6.94 -5.38 2.20
N THR A 9 -6.04 -4.56 1.68
CA THR A 9 -6.26 -3.13 1.57
C THR A 9 -6.92 -2.81 0.23
N TYR A 10 -8.21 -2.50 0.29
CA TYR A 10 -8.99 -2.09 -0.87
C TYR A 10 -9.10 -0.56 -0.93
N ARG A 11 -9.00 -0.01 -2.13
CA ARG A 11 -9.24 1.41 -2.41
C ARG A 11 -10.19 1.54 -3.57
N VAL A 12 -11.04 2.56 -3.51
CA VAL A 12 -11.96 2.93 -4.59
C VAL A 12 -11.70 4.39 -4.94
N MET A 13 -11.53 4.67 -6.22
CA MET A 13 -11.26 6.01 -6.74
C MET A 13 -12.17 6.27 -7.94
N TRP A 14 -12.48 7.53 -8.20
CA TRP A 14 -13.18 7.93 -9.43
C TRP A 14 -12.18 8.05 -10.58
N SER A 15 -12.53 7.51 -11.75
CA SER A 15 -11.81 7.71 -13.00
C SER A 15 -12.57 8.70 -13.86
N GLU A 16 -11.95 9.84 -14.17
CA GLU A 16 -12.53 10.77 -15.15
C GLU A 16 -12.42 10.23 -16.58
N GLU A 17 -11.44 9.38 -16.87
CA GLU A 17 -11.23 8.80 -18.21
C GLU A 17 -12.29 7.74 -18.54
N ASP A 18 -12.67 6.93 -17.55
CA ASP A 18 -13.65 5.84 -17.72
C ASP A 18 -15.07 6.25 -17.29
N GLU A 19 -15.25 7.44 -16.72
CA GLU A 19 -16.52 7.91 -16.10
C GLU A 19 -17.11 6.91 -15.08
N GLU A 20 -16.25 6.13 -14.43
CA GLU A 20 -16.61 5.05 -13.51
C GLU A 20 -15.70 5.02 -12.27
N PHE A 21 -16.12 4.27 -11.25
CA PHE A 21 -15.29 4.01 -10.07
C PHE A 21 -14.36 2.81 -10.31
N ILE A 22 -13.06 2.99 -10.04
CA ILE A 22 -12.05 1.93 -10.06
C ILE A 22 -11.85 1.40 -8.63
N GLY A 23 -12.06 0.10 -8.44
CA GLY A 23 -11.64 -0.65 -7.26
C GLY A 23 -10.26 -1.28 -7.48
N LEU A 24 -9.35 -1.11 -6.52
CA LEU A 24 -8.00 -1.68 -6.55
C LEU A 24 -7.69 -2.39 -5.23
N CYS A 25 -6.76 -3.36 -5.29
CA CYS A 25 -6.22 -4.05 -4.12
C CYS A 25 -4.71 -3.80 -4.02
N ALA A 26 -4.22 -3.36 -2.86
CA ALA A 26 -2.80 -3.01 -2.69
C ALA A 26 -1.88 -4.24 -2.76
N GLU A 27 -2.36 -5.39 -2.28
CA GLU A 27 -1.66 -6.67 -2.34
C GLU A 27 -1.60 -7.25 -3.76
N PHE A 28 -2.51 -6.83 -4.65
CA PHE A 28 -2.59 -7.26 -6.04
C PHE A 28 -2.60 -6.06 -7.00
N PRO A 29 -1.43 -5.43 -7.26
CA PRO A 29 -1.35 -4.23 -8.09
C PRO A 29 -1.87 -4.39 -9.53
N GLY A 30 -1.90 -5.62 -10.05
CA GLY A 30 -2.42 -5.93 -11.38
C GLY A 30 -3.95 -6.15 -11.44
N LEU A 31 -4.65 -6.18 -10.30
CA LEU A 31 -6.09 -6.38 -10.26
C LEU A 31 -6.82 -5.04 -10.11
N SER A 32 -7.80 -4.82 -10.98
CA SER A 32 -8.69 -3.67 -10.93
C SER A 32 -10.11 -4.07 -11.32
N TRP A 33 -11.09 -3.28 -10.88
CA TRP A 33 -12.49 -3.47 -11.26
C TRP A 33 -13.18 -2.12 -11.46
N LEU A 34 -13.80 -1.93 -12.62
CA LEU A 34 -14.58 -0.74 -12.95
C LEU A 34 -16.05 -0.96 -12.64
N ALA A 35 -16.71 0.06 -12.08
CA ALA A 35 -18.16 0.08 -11.95
C ALA A 35 -18.72 1.49 -11.81
N SER A 36 -19.92 1.68 -12.37
CA SER A 36 -20.80 2.84 -12.15
C SER A 36 -20.98 3.36 -10.71
N THR A 37 -20.73 2.55 -9.67
CA THR A 37 -20.82 3.02 -8.27
C THR A 37 -19.67 2.52 -7.42
N SER A 38 -19.29 3.32 -6.42
CA SER A 38 -18.20 2.99 -5.49
C SER A 38 -18.41 1.65 -4.77
N ALA A 39 -19.65 1.37 -4.33
CA ALA A 39 -19.99 0.12 -3.66
C ALA A 39 -19.90 -1.10 -4.60
N LYS A 40 -20.25 -0.94 -5.88
CA LYS A 40 -20.08 -2.00 -6.89
C LYS A 40 -18.61 -2.23 -7.21
N ALA A 41 -17.82 -1.15 -7.31
CA ALA A 41 -16.39 -1.23 -7.55
C ALA A 41 -15.69 -2.01 -6.43
N LEU A 42 -16.03 -1.73 -5.17
CA LEU A 42 -15.51 -2.44 -4.00
C LEU A 42 -15.90 -3.92 -3.99
N LYS A 43 -17.18 -4.24 -4.21
CA LYS A 43 -17.65 -5.63 -4.25
C LYS A 43 -17.03 -6.41 -5.42
N GLY A 44 -16.86 -5.76 -6.56
CA GLY A 44 -16.24 -6.34 -7.75
C GLY A 44 -14.79 -6.70 -7.50
N ILE A 45 -13.97 -5.77 -6.99
CA ILE A 45 -12.56 -6.07 -6.70
C ILE A 45 -12.40 -7.15 -5.63
N GLN A 46 -13.29 -7.20 -4.62
CA GLN A 46 -13.29 -8.28 -3.63
C GLN A 46 -13.57 -9.66 -4.25
N ALA A 47 -14.50 -9.73 -5.21
CA ALA A 47 -14.81 -10.96 -5.93
C ALA A 47 -13.62 -11.42 -6.79
N VAL A 48 -13.04 -10.50 -7.57
CA VAL A 48 -11.89 -10.80 -8.44
C VAL A 48 -10.69 -11.30 -7.63
N VAL A 49 -10.39 -10.66 -6.49
CA VAL A 49 -9.30 -11.12 -5.61
C VAL A 49 -9.60 -12.50 -5.03
N LYS A 50 -10.86 -12.79 -4.68
CA LYS A 50 -11.27 -14.11 -4.19
C LYS A 50 -11.09 -15.21 -5.26
N GLU A 51 -11.42 -14.90 -6.51
CA GLU A 51 -11.19 -15.84 -7.63
C GLU A 51 -9.69 -16.05 -7.87
N CYS A 52 -8.92 -14.96 -7.92
CA CYS A 52 -7.48 -15.01 -8.12
C CYS A 52 -6.77 -15.83 -7.03
N THR A 53 -7.08 -15.58 -5.75
CA THR A 53 -6.52 -16.34 -4.62
C THR A 53 -6.91 -17.82 -4.66
N ALA A 54 -8.13 -18.15 -5.10
CA ALA A 54 -8.56 -19.53 -5.27
C ALA A 54 -7.77 -20.24 -6.38
N ASP A 55 -7.47 -19.56 -7.49
CA ASP A 55 -6.67 -20.12 -8.57
C ASP A 55 -5.19 -20.25 -8.20
N MET A 56 -4.61 -19.25 -7.52
CA MET A 56 -3.26 -19.35 -6.95
C MET A 56 -3.14 -20.53 -5.98
N SER A 57 -4.16 -20.75 -5.14
CA SER A 57 -4.19 -21.89 -4.23
C SER A 57 -4.22 -23.23 -4.97
N LYS A 58 -4.90 -23.34 -6.12
CA LYS A 58 -4.89 -24.56 -6.95
C LYS A 58 -3.53 -24.79 -7.60
N ASN A 59 -2.90 -23.71 -8.05
CA ASN A 59 -1.58 -23.74 -8.71
C ASN A 59 -0.41 -23.85 -7.72
N LYS A 60 -0.67 -23.79 -6.41
CA LYS A 60 0.34 -23.74 -5.33
C LYS A 60 1.28 -22.54 -5.46
N GLU A 61 0.73 -21.41 -5.91
CA GLU A 61 1.44 -20.13 -5.98
C GLU A 61 1.45 -19.43 -4.60
N GLU A 62 2.44 -18.57 -4.37
CA GLU A 62 2.54 -17.81 -3.12
C GLU A 62 1.48 -16.72 -3.06
N ILE A 63 0.52 -16.88 -2.14
CA ILE A 63 -0.53 -15.88 -1.90
C ILE A 63 0.05 -14.76 -1.02
N PRO A 64 -0.05 -13.47 -1.42
CA PRO A 64 0.44 -12.37 -0.61
C PRO A 64 -0.31 -12.26 0.71
N SER A 65 0.44 -12.07 1.80
CA SER A 65 -0.14 -11.77 3.12
C SER A 65 -0.71 -10.35 3.16
N ALA A 66 -1.82 -10.19 3.89
CA ALA A 66 -2.47 -8.90 4.03
C ALA A 66 -1.54 -7.87 4.68
N ILE A 67 -1.40 -6.70 4.06
CA ILE A 67 -0.57 -5.60 4.57
C ILE A 67 -1.00 -5.21 5.98
N SER A 68 -2.32 -5.19 6.24
CA SER A 68 -2.92 -4.92 7.55
C SER A 68 -2.50 -5.91 8.64
N ALA A 69 -2.11 -7.13 8.27
CA ALA A 69 -1.68 -8.18 9.18
C ALA A 69 -0.14 -8.29 9.29
N ARG A 70 0.62 -7.52 8.51
CA ARG A 70 2.09 -7.53 8.55
C ARG A 70 2.58 -6.76 9.77
N ASN A 71 3.61 -7.29 10.41
CA ASN A 71 4.29 -6.61 11.51
C ASN A 71 5.41 -5.72 10.93
N PHE A 72 5.28 -4.39 11.06
CA PHE A 72 6.28 -3.44 10.55
C PHE A 72 7.29 -3.09 11.64
N SER A 73 8.58 -3.29 11.35
CA SER A 73 9.66 -3.06 12.32
C SER A 73 10.00 -1.59 12.56
N GLY A 74 9.44 -0.67 11.78
CA GLY A 74 9.79 0.75 11.76
C GLY A 74 11.18 1.06 11.19
N LYS A 75 11.98 0.05 10.83
CA LYS A 75 13.28 0.24 10.19
C LYS A 75 13.09 0.33 8.68
N PHE A 76 13.40 1.49 8.11
CA PHE A 76 13.27 1.78 6.69
C PHE A 76 14.59 2.38 6.18
N MET A 77 15.39 1.59 5.45
CA MET A 77 16.65 2.05 4.88
C MET A 77 16.39 2.70 3.53
N VAL A 78 16.56 4.02 3.45
CA VAL A 78 16.35 4.81 2.23
C VAL A 78 17.68 5.22 1.66
N ARG A 79 17.85 4.99 0.35
CA ARG A 79 18.98 5.58 -0.38
C ARG A 79 18.60 7.01 -0.77
N VAL A 80 19.41 7.97 -0.32
CA VAL A 80 19.25 9.38 -0.68
C VAL A 80 20.53 9.91 -1.34
N PRO A 81 20.43 10.93 -2.22
CA PRO A 81 21.60 11.62 -2.75
C PRO A 81 22.47 12.23 -1.63
N PRO A 82 23.79 12.38 -1.86
CA PRO A 82 24.71 12.90 -0.84
C PRO A 82 24.37 14.33 -0.39
N GLU A 83 23.81 15.14 -1.28
CA GLU A 83 23.33 16.50 -0.97
C GLU A 83 22.19 16.51 0.06
N VAL A 84 21.21 15.60 -0.07
CA VAL A 84 20.09 15.46 0.86
C VAL A 84 20.60 14.97 2.20
N HIS A 85 21.49 13.98 2.20
CA HIS A 85 22.11 13.48 3.43
C HIS A 85 22.86 14.59 4.17
N ARG A 86 23.65 15.40 3.45
CA ARG A 86 24.37 16.55 4.03
C ARG A 86 23.40 17.55 4.65
N HIS A 87 22.34 17.91 3.93
CA HIS A 87 21.36 18.88 4.42
C HIS A 87 20.68 18.40 5.71
N LEU A 88 20.22 17.14 5.74
CA LEU A 88 19.62 16.54 6.94
C LEU A 88 20.62 16.47 8.11
N ALA A 89 21.89 16.18 7.85
CA ALA A 89 22.91 16.09 8.89
C ALA A 89 23.22 17.46 9.52
N VAL A 90 23.23 18.53 8.72
CA VAL A 90 23.40 19.90 9.22
C VAL A 90 22.19 20.31 10.06
N GLU A 91 20.97 20.12 9.56
CA GLU A 91 19.73 20.47 10.27
C GLU A 91 19.62 19.72 11.62
N ALA A 92 20.01 18.44 11.63
CA ALA A 92 20.04 17.63 12.85
C ALA A 92 21.05 18.16 13.88
N ALA A 93 22.25 18.57 13.43
CA ALA A 93 23.27 19.14 14.29
C ALA A 93 22.85 20.51 14.86
N GLU A 94 22.24 21.38 14.05
CA GLU A 94 21.72 22.68 14.49
C GLU A 94 20.58 22.53 15.51
N SER A 95 19.74 21.51 15.32
CA SER A 95 18.61 21.23 16.20
C SER A 95 18.97 20.38 17.44
N GLY A 96 20.21 19.89 17.54
CA GLY A 96 20.66 19.04 18.64
C GLY A 96 19.95 17.68 18.73
N VAL A 97 19.45 17.15 17.61
CA VAL A 97 18.72 15.88 17.55
C VAL A 97 19.40 14.88 16.61
N SER A 98 18.97 13.61 16.64
CA SER A 98 19.49 12.61 15.71
C SER A 98 18.99 12.86 14.28
N LEU A 99 19.80 12.44 13.29
CA LEU A 99 19.41 12.45 11.87
C LEU A 99 18.06 11.75 11.65
N ASN A 100 17.86 10.61 12.30
CA ASN A 100 16.61 9.86 12.21
C ASN A 100 15.42 10.67 12.74
N ARG A 101 15.59 11.52 13.76
CA ARG A 101 14.50 12.37 14.26
C ARG A 101 14.03 13.37 13.20
N ILE A 102 14.97 14.06 12.55
CA ILE A 102 14.65 14.98 11.45
C ILE A 102 13.99 14.23 10.28
N ALA A 103 14.57 13.09 9.88
CA ALA A 103 14.02 12.27 8.80
C ALA A 103 12.61 11.76 9.12
N SER A 104 12.37 11.27 10.35
CA SER A 104 11.04 10.81 10.77
C SER A 104 10.00 11.92 10.77
N VAL A 105 10.35 13.14 11.17
CA VAL A 105 9.43 14.29 11.12
C VAL A 105 9.08 14.63 9.67
N LYS A 106 10.06 14.69 8.77
CA LYS A 106 9.82 14.99 7.35
C LYS A 106 9.07 13.87 6.61
N LEU A 107 9.13 12.62 7.08
CA LEU A 107 8.37 11.49 6.51
C LEU A 107 6.90 11.42 7.00
N ALA A 108 6.59 12.06 8.12
CA ALA A 108 5.26 12.05 8.71
C ALA A 108 4.31 13.09 8.08
N HIS A 109 4.84 13.99 7.25
CA HIS A 109 4.16 15.09 6.57
C HIS A 109 4.27 14.93 5.05
#